data_AF-A0A962C8Z8-F1
#
_entry.id   AF-A0A962C8Z8-F1
#
_cell.length_a   1.000
_cell.length_b   1.000
_cell.length_c   1.000
_cell.angle_alpha   90.00
_cell.angle_beta   90.00
_cell.angle_gamma   90.00
#
_symmetry.space_group_name_H-M   'P 1'
#
loop_
_entity.id
_entity.type
_entity.pdbx_description
1 polymer ?
#
loop_
_entity_poly.entity_id
_entity_poly.type
_entity_poly.pdbx_seq_one_letter_code
_entity_poly.pdbx_strand_id
1 'polypeptide(L)'
;MNVLGLDASNYRRHALHAEERVWVEKNCYVDIWIELVHALGCEPMAILPFVAAIDFEGDQWTFFKPPHDELRDLFGIDVQELNCWRPLIEHAVEFLGAGKLISTEADAWWLPDTQGTDYRNQ
;
A
#
# COMPACT_ATOMS: atom_id res chain seq x y z
N MET A 1 0.36 20.90 -1.70
CA MET A 1 1.44 20.08 -2.26
C MET A 1 0.80 18.80 -2.77
N ASN A 2 1.00 18.42 -4.04
CA ASN A 2 0.43 17.21 -4.62
C ASN A 2 1.59 16.40 -5.19
N VAL A 3 1.89 15.24 -4.59
CA VAL A 3 3.05 14.41 -4.95
C VAL A 3 2.89 13.82 -6.36
N LEU A 4 1.66 13.47 -6.76
CA LEU A 4 1.38 12.77 -8.02
C LEU A 4 0.44 13.54 -8.98
N GLY A 5 -0.03 14.72 -8.61
CA GLY A 5 -0.97 15.51 -9.42
C GLY A 5 -2.38 14.92 -9.51
N LEU A 6 -2.76 14.00 -8.60
CA LEU A 6 -4.05 13.30 -8.65
C LEU A 6 -5.22 14.23 -8.27
N ASP A 7 -6.37 13.97 -8.90
CA ASP A 7 -7.66 14.58 -8.62
C ASP A 7 -8.68 13.48 -8.32
N ALA A 8 -9.20 13.47 -7.09
CA ALA A 8 -10.15 12.47 -6.63
C ALA A 8 -11.44 12.41 -7.47
N SER A 9 -11.86 13.53 -8.07
CA SER A 9 -13.09 13.57 -8.87
C SER A 9 -12.96 12.84 -10.21
N ASN A 10 -11.73 12.67 -10.70
CA ASN A 10 -11.43 12.10 -12.01
C ASN A 10 -10.58 10.83 -11.92
N TYR A 11 -10.11 10.46 -10.72
CA TYR A 11 -9.34 9.26 -10.51
C TYR A 11 -10.17 8.01 -10.80
N ARG A 12 -9.67 7.19 -11.72
CA ARG A 12 -10.26 5.88 -12.02
C ARG A 12 -9.37 4.84 -11.34
N ARG A 13 -9.92 4.15 -10.35
CA ARG A 13 -9.23 3.02 -9.68
C ARG A 13 -8.86 1.93 -10.69
N HIS A 14 -7.87 1.12 -10.35
CA HIS A 14 -7.46 0.01 -11.17
C HIS A 14 -8.55 -1.08 -11.19
N ALA A 15 -8.60 -1.86 -12.27
CA ALA A 15 -9.61 -2.91 -12.44
C ALA A 15 -9.54 -4.01 -11.35
N LEU A 16 -8.40 -4.17 -10.67
CA LEU A 16 -8.26 -5.09 -9.54
C LEU A 16 -8.98 -4.62 -8.26
N HIS A 17 -9.28 -3.34 -8.15
CA HIS A 17 -10.04 -2.73 -7.05
C HIS A 17 -11.45 -2.29 -7.48
N ALA A 18 -11.91 -2.78 -8.63
CA ALA A 18 -13.26 -2.55 -9.10
C ALA A 18 -14.30 -3.20 -8.17
N GLU A 19 -15.48 -2.60 -8.04
CA GLU A 19 -16.48 -2.99 -7.04
C GLU A 19 -17.12 -4.35 -7.34
N GLU A 20 -17.07 -4.81 -8.60
CA GLU A 20 -17.54 -6.14 -9.02
C GLU A 20 -16.59 -7.28 -8.63
N ARG A 21 -15.44 -6.99 -8.02
CA ARG A 21 -14.53 -8.02 -7.53
C ARG A 21 -15.13 -8.72 -6.32
N VAL A 22 -15.04 -10.04 -6.32
CA VAL A 22 -15.60 -10.91 -5.25
C VAL A 22 -14.98 -10.59 -3.88
N TRP A 23 -13.74 -10.07 -3.85
CA TRP A 23 -13.07 -9.52 -2.67
C TRP A 23 -12.51 -8.16 -3.04
N VAL A 24 -12.95 -7.09 -2.36
CA VAL A 24 -12.66 -5.69 -2.73
C VAL A 24 -11.43 -5.15 -1.99
N GLU A 25 -11.33 -5.38 -0.67
CA GLU A 25 -10.12 -5.12 0.11
C GLU A 25 -9.44 -6.45 0.49
N LYS A 26 -8.21 -6.72 0.03
CA LYS A 26 -7.60 -8.07 0.11
C LYS A 26 -6.36 -8.11 0.99
N ASN A 27 -5.57 -7.06 0.99
CA ASN A 27 -4.32 -7.01 1.73
C ASN A 27 -3.86 -5.57 1.87
N CYS A 28 -3.77 -5.09 3.11
CA CYS A 28 -3.39 -3.71 3.44
C CYS A 28 -2.07 -3.25 2.80
N TYR A 29 -1.15 -4.17 2.50
CA TYR A 29 0.14 -3.84 1.91
C TYR A 29 0.11 -3.86 0.38
N VAL A 30 -0.40 -4.93 -0.24
CA VAL A 30 -0.43 -5.08 -1.71
C VAL A 30 -1.36 -4.06 -2.36
N ASP A 31 -2.50 -3.76 -1.71
CA ASP A 31 -3.49 -2.83 -2.25
C ASP A 31 -2.91 -1.42 -2.42
N ILE A 32 -1.99 -0.98 -1.54
CA ILE A 32 -1.28 0.30 -1.70
C ILE A 32 -0.48 0.32 -3.00
N TRP A 33 0.24 -0.76 -3.31
CA TRP A 33 1.09 -0.80 -4.51
C TRP A 33 0.28 -0.89 -5.79
N ILE A 34 -0.84 -1.61 -5.79
CA ILE A 34 -1.74 -1.67 -6.95
C ILE A 34 -2.14 -0.27 -7.39
N GLU A 35 -2.63 0.55 -6.46
CA GLU A 35 -3.12 1.89 -6.78
C GLU A 35 -1.99 2.91 -6.97
N LEU A 36 -0.87 2.78 -6.25
CA LEU A 36 0.29 3.66 -6.48
C LEU A 36 0.89 3.45 -7.88
N VAL A 37 1.11 2.19 -8.28
CA VAL A 37 1.65 1.86 -9.62
C VAL A 37 0.68 2.33 -10.70
N HIS A 38 -0.62 2.11 -10.50
CA HIS A 38 -1.67 2.60 -11.41
C HIS A 38 -1.68 4.13 -11.51
N ALA A 39 -1.59 4.84 -10.38
CA ALA A 39 -1.53 6.30 -10.32
C ALA A 39 -0.28 6.88 -11.02
N LEU A 40 0.81 6.11 -11.08
CA LEU A 40 2.02 6.45 -11.84
C LEU A 40 1.88 6.16 -13.35
N GLY A 41 0.76 5.57 -13.80
CA GLY A 41 0.52 5.19 -15.19
C GLY A 41 1.21 3.89 -15.61
N CYS A 42 1.67 3.10 -14.64
CA CYS A 42 2.32 1.80 -14.86
C CYS A 42 1.32 0.64 -14.71
N GLU A 43 1.71 -0.55 -15.18
CA GLU A 43 0.86 -1.77 -15.14
C GLU A 43 0.93 -2.48 -13.77
N PRO A 44 -0.14 -2.48 -12.94
CA PRO A 44 -0.11 -3.08 -11.61
C PRO A 44 -0.02 -4.60 -11.62
N MET A 45 -0.43 -5.30 -12.68
CA MET A 45 -0.27 -6.76 -12.74
C MET A 45 1.19 -7.19 -12.75
N ALA A 46 2.12 -6.29 -13.15
CA ALA A 46 3.55 -6.60 -13.22
C ALA A 46 4.19 -6.84 -11.84
N ILE A 47 3.61 -6.35 -10.74
CA ILE A 47 4.06 -6.65 -9.37
C ILE A 47 3.47 -7.91 -8.76
N LEU A 48 2.52 -8.59 -9.43
CA LEU A 48 1.78 -9.71 -8.85
C LEU A 48 2.35 -11.14 -9.05
N PRO A 49 3.47 -11.39 -9.77
CA PRO A 49 4.02 -12.75 -9.85
C PRO A 49 4.28 -13.44 -8.50
N PHE A 50 4.59 -12.67 -7.43
CA PHE A 50 4.77 -13.23 -6.09
C PHE A 50 3.54 -14.02 -5.59
N VAL A 51 2.33 -13.69 -6.05
CA VAL A 51 1.09 -14.40 -5.67
C VAL A 51 1.15 -15.87 -6.07
N ALA A 52 1.70 -16.17 -7.25
CA ALA A 52 1.87 -17.53 -7.72
C ALA A 52 3.10 -18.22 -7.11
N ALA A 53 4.05 -17.45 -6.59
CA ALA A 53 5.26 -17.93 -5.95
C ALA A 53 5.09 -18.17 -4.43
N ILE A 54 3.90 -17.94 -3.87
CA ILE A 54 3.62 -18.27 -2.48
C ILE A 54 3.79 -19.76 -2.28
N ASP A 55 4.65 -20.13 -1.34
CA ASP A 55 5.00 -21.51 -1.06
C ASP A 55 4.86 -21.85 0.43
N PHE A 56 4.84 -23.13 0.74
CA PHE A 56 4.85 -23.67 2.10
C PHE A 56 6.23 -24.23 2.42
N GLU A 57 7.04 -23.40 3.05
CA GLU A 57 8.43 -23.69 3.42
C GLU A 57 8.48 -24.35 4.80
N GLY A 58 8.56 -25.68 4.81
CA GLY A 58 8.65 -26.48 6.04
C GLY A 58 7.32 -26.51 6.80
N ASP A 59 7.15 -25.59 7.75
CA ASP A 59 5.94 -25.47 8.57
C ASP A 59 5.23 -24.11 8.43
N GLN A 60 5.69 -23.25 7.52
CA GLN A 60 5.19 -21.88 7.35
C GLN A 60 4.96 -21.52 5.89
N TRP A 61 3.96 -20.67 5.65
CA TRP A 61 3.75 -20.05 4.34
C TRP A 61 4.70 -18.86 4.15
N THR A 62 5.25 -18.70 2.95
CA THR A 62 6.00 -17.49 2.58
C THR A 62 5.10 -16.26 2.66
N PHE A 63 5.69 -15.10 2.94
CA PHE A 63 4.93 -13.88 3.20
C PHE A 63 4.26 -13.31 1.93
N PHE A 64 2.97 -12.96 2.01
CA PHE A 64 2.20 -12.38 0.90
C PHE A 64 2.54 -10.89 0.72
N LYS A 65 3.71 -10.63 0.14
CA LYS A 65 4.25 -9.28 -0.06
C LYS A 65 5.12 -9.24 -1.33
N PRO A 66 4.93 -8.25 -2.23
CA PRO A 66 5.82 -8.07 -3.36
C PRO A 66 7.24 -7.76 -2.84
N PRO A 67 8.28 -8.34 -3.46
CA PRO A 67 9.66 -8.01 -3.16
C PRO A 67 9.95 -6.52 -3.42
N HIS A 68 10.70 -5.86 -2.53
CA HIS A 68 11.03 -4.44 -2.69
C HIS A 68 12.01 -4.16 -3.82
N ASP A 69 12.89 -5.12 -4.13
CA ASP A 69 13.79 -5.09 -5.29
C ASP A 69 13.01 -5.13 -6.62
N GLU A 70 11.94 -5.91 -6.72
CA GLU A 70 11.06 -5.86 -7.90
C GLU A 70 10.34 -4.50 -8.03
N LEU A 71 9.87 -3.92 -6.93
CA LEU A 71 9.29 -2.56 -6.94
C LEU A 71 10.30 -1.52 -7.43
N ARG A 72 11.57 -1.68 -7.03
CA ARG A 72 12.66 -0.82 -7.46
C ARG A 72 12.96 -1.00 -8.95
N ASP A 73 13.14 -2.24 -9.39
CA ASP A 73 13.61 -2.55 -10.75
C ASP A 73 12.54 -2.25 -11.80
N LEU A 74 11.26 -2.50 -11.48
CA LEU A 74 10.15 -2.31 -12.42
C LEU A 74 9.63 -0.87 -12.44
N PHE A 75 9.63 -0.15 -11.30
CA PHE A 75 8.96 1.16 -11.19
C PHE A 75 9.85 2.26 -10.61
N GLY A 76 11.08 1.95 -10.21
CA GLY A 76 11.95 2.90 -9.52
C GLY A 76 11.51 3.23 -8.09
N ILE A 77 10.58 2.47 -7.51
CA ILE A 77 10.02 2.74 -6.18
C ILE A 77 10.99 2.26 -5.11
N ASP A 78 11.37 3.16 -4.20
CA ASP A 78 12.09 2.80 -2.98
C ASP A 78 11.12 2.57 -1.84
N VAL A 79 11.29 1.48 -1.08
CA VAL A 79 10.50 1.24 0.12
C VAL A 79 11.43 1.18 1.30
N GLN A 80 11.14 2.01 2.32
CA GLN A 80 11.95 2.11 3.53
C GLN A 80 11.05 2.02 4.75
N GLU A 81 11.42 1.16 5.71
CA GLU A 81 10.81 1.12 7.02
C GLU A 81 11.56 2.08 7.94
N LEU A 82 10.84 3.07 8.50
CA LEU A 82 11.44 4.19 9.20
C LEU A 82 10.97 4.25 10.65
N ASN A 83 11.92 4.50 11.56
CA ASN A 83 11.62 4.72 12.96
C ASN A 83 10.98 6.09 13.19
N CYS A 84 9.81 6.12 13.82
CA CYS A 84 9.08 7.35 14.13
C CYS A 84 9.59 7.98 15.44
N TRP A 85 10.59 8.86 15.38
CA TRP A 85 11.23 9.48 16.55
C TRP A 85 10.76 10.90 16.90
N ARG A 86 9.89 11.47 16.06
CA ARG A 86 9.21 12.77 16.24
C ARG A 86 7.72 12.55 16.00
N PRO A 87 6.83 13.49 16.36
CA PRO A 87 5.43 13.41 15.98
C PRO A 87 5.24 13.10 14.50
N LEU A 88 4.35 12.16 14.18
CA LEU A 88 4.12 11.68 12.81
C LEU A 88 3.85 12.82 11.82
N ILE A 89 3.11 13.84 12.24
CA ILE A 89 2.80 15.01 11.41
C ILE A 89 4.06 15.78 10.97
N GLU A 90 5.11 15.82 11.79
CA GLU A 90 6.37 16.47 11.41
C GLU A 90 7.10 15.67 10.33
N HIS A 91 7.10 14.34 10.44
CA HIS A 91 7.65 13.48 9.39
C HIS A 91 6.83 13.54 8.09
N ALA A 92 5.50 13.60 8.20
CA ALA A 92 4.62 13.74 7.05
C ALA A 92 4.90 15.04 6.26
N VAL A 93 5.02 16.18 6.97
CA VAL A 93 5.35 17.46 6.33
C VAL A 93 6.71 17.41 5.63
N GLU A 94 7.73 16.85 6.28
CA GLU A 94 9.07 16.70 5.71
C GLU A 94 9.06 15.85 4.44
N PHE A 95 8.49 14.63 4.51
CA PHE A 95 8.55 13.67 3.41
C PHE A 95 7.66 14.05 2.23
N LEU A 96 6.42 14.48 2.50
CA LEU A 96 5.54 15.00 1.44
C LEU A 96 6.15 16.27 0.82
N GLY A 97 6.80 17.10 1.65
CA GLY A 97 7.65 18.25 1.26
C GLY A 97 8.77 17.90 0.29
N ALA A 98 9.35 16.71 0.44
CA ALA A 98 10.39 16.18 -0.43
C ALA A 98 9.84 15.39 -1.64
N GLY A 99 8.52 15.39 -1.87
CA GLY A 99 7.89 14.62 -2.95
C GLY A 99 7.88 13.11 -2.70
N LYS A 100 7.98 12.67 -1.44
CA LYS A 100 7.93 11.26 -1.04
C LYS A 100 6.54 10.92 -0.52
N LEU A 101 6.12 9.68 -0.73
CA LEU A 101 4.91 9.13 -0.13
C LEU A 101 5.23 8.50 1.22
N ILE A 102 4.24 8.50 2.10
CA ILE A 102 4.34 7.88 3.42
C ILE A 102 3.14 6.96 3.61
N SER A 103 3.37 5.84 4.31
CA SER A 103 2.34 4.96 4.85
C SER A 103 2.62 4.76 6.33
N THR A 104 1.56 4.55 7.11
CA THR A 104 1.67 4.30 8.55
C THR A 104 0.70 3.22 8.95
N GLU A 105 1.15 2.33 9.81
CA GLU A 105 0.30 1.36 10.47
C GLU A 105 -0.14 1.94 11.83
N ALA A 106 -1.43 1.80 12.13
CA ALA A 106 -2.01 2.22 13.39
C ALA A 106 -3.01 1.16 13.85
N ASP A 107 -3.19 1.07 15.17
CA ASP A 107 -4.15 0.15 15.75
C ASP A 107 -5.60 0.55 15.45
N ALA A 108 -6.49 -0.44 15.59
CA ALA A 108 -7.92 -0.26 15.42
C ALA A 108 -8.56 0.62 16.52
N TRP A 109 -7.85 0.89 17.62
CA TRP A 109 -8.36 1.72 18.71
C TRP A 109 -8.43 3.19 18.30
N TRP A 110 -7.41 3.69 17.62
CA TRP A 110 -7.33 5.08 17.16
C TRP A 110 -7.83 5.28 15.73
N LEU A 111 -7.81 4.25 14.88
CA LEU A 111 -8.29 4.30 13.49
C LEU A 111 -9.22 3.11 13.21
N PRO A 112 -10.49 3.33 12.82
CA PRO A 112 -11.41 2.22 12.56
C PRO A 112 -10.92 1.35 11.40
N ASP A 113 -10.99 0.02 11.56
CA ASP A 113 -10.85 -0.93 10.45
C ASP A 113 -12.09 -0.88 9.53
N THR A 114 -11.97 -1.45 8.33
CA THR A 114 -13.06 -1.66 7.37
C THR A 114 -14.25 -2.37 8.04
N GLN A 115 -15.42 -1.71 7.99
CA GLN A 115 -16.64 -2.09 8.76
C GLN A 115 -16.40 -2.46 10.24
N GLY A 116 -15.34 -1.91 10.85
CA GLY A 116 -14.71 -2.45 12.05
C GLY A 116 -15.62 -2.50 13.27
N THR A 117 -15.81 -3.71 13.81
CA THR A 117 -16.41 -3.97 15.13
C THR A 117 -15.50 -3.55 16.29
N ASP A 118 -14.22 -3.32 16.00
CA ASP A 118 -13.15 -3.24 17.00
C ASP A 118 -12.72 -1.80 17.32
N TYR A 119 -13.30 -0.81 16.62
CA TYR A 119 -13.00 0.60 16.87
C TYR A 119 -13.42 0.99 18.29
N ARG A 120 -12.41 1.28 19.12
CA ARG A 120 -12.54 1.58 20.57
C ARG A 120 -13.08 0.42 21.41
N ASN A 121 -12.99 -0.81 20.94
CA ASN A 121 -13.54 -2.00 21.61
C ASN A 121 -12.51 -3.11 21.88
N GLN A 122 -11.20 -2.81 21.87
CA GLN A 122 -10.13 -3.77 22.24
C GLN A 122 -10.03 -4.03 23.74
#